data_AF-A0A932A466-F1
#
_entry.id   AF-A0A932A466-F1
#
_cell.length_a   1.000
_cell.length_b   1.000
_cell.length_c   1.000
_cell.angle_alpha   90.00
_cell.angle_beta   90.00
_cell.angle_gamma   90.00
#
_symmetry.space_group_name_H-M   'P 1'
#
loop_
_entity.id
_entity.type
_entity.pdbx_description
1 polymer ?
#
loop_
_entity_poly.entity_id
_entity_poly.type
_entity_poly.pdbx_seq_one_letter_code
_entity_poly.pdbx_strand_id
1 'polypeptide(L)'
;MAEHIKRRQYFIKGPIQSRYLILTVISMLIPTLLVSGCLYYLIATLMAQELGLPESIYGHLIPVLKKINVYLAVGLPLVFTAIFFYAVLISHRLAGPIFRLEKDLDRIIAGDHSVRVHFRTKDRLDTLAQKLNQVLDKLPKA
;
A
#
# COMPACT_ATOMS: atom_id res chain seq x y z
N MET A 1 17.39 -0.36 38.54
CA MET A 1 17.11 0.33 37.27
C MET A 1 16.38 -0.65 36.37
N ALA A 2 15.04 -0.59 36.31
CA ALA A 2 14.25 -1.48 35.48
C ALA A 2 14.05 -0.82 34.11
N GLU A 3 14.67 -1.40 33.07
CA GLU A 3 14.44 -1.00 31.69
C GLU A 3 12.98 -1.26 31.32
N HIS A 4 12.22 -0.19 31.08
CA HIS A 4 10.91 -0.28 30.46
C HIS A 4 11.11 -0.71 28.99
N ILE A 5 11.06 -2.02 28.74
CA ILE A 5 10.93 -2.59 27.41
C ILE A 5 9.59 -2.09 26.85
N LYS A 6 9.63 -0.97 26.11
CA LYS A 6 8.51 -0.49 25.30
C LYS A 6 8.15 -1.61 24.33
N ARG A 7 7.10 -2.36 24.63
CA ARG A 7 6.52 -3.37 23.72
C ARG A 7 6.07 -2.67 22.44
N ARG A 8 6.98 -2.55 21.46
CA ARG A 8 6.64 -2.15 20.09
C ARG A 8 5.95 -3.35 19.46
N GLN A 9 4.64 -3.43 19.63
CA GLN A 9 3.81 -4.32 18.81
C GLN A 9 3.84 -3.78 17.38
N TYR A 10 4.84 -4.22 16.60
CA TYR A 10 4.93 -3.90 15.18
C TYR A 10 3.70 -4.41 14.44
N PHE A 11 3.08 -5.51 14.89
CA PHE A 11 1.88 -6.09 14.30
C PHE A 11 0.62 -5.67 15.05
N ILE A 12 0.06 -4.51 14.71
CA ILE A 12 -1.36 -4.24 14.98
C ILE A 12 -2.11 -5.00 13.88
N LYS A 13 -2.58 -6.22 14.15
CA LYS A 13 -3.46 -6.97 13.24
C LYS A 13 -4.81 -6.25 13.11
N GLY A 14 -4.81 -5.09 12.44
CA GLY A 14 -6.02 -4.33 12.14
C GLY A 14 -6.61 -4.81 10.82
N PRO A 15 -7.94 -5.01 10.72
CA PRO A 15 -8.59 -5.35 9.46
C PRO A 15 -8.33 -4.30 8.36
N ILE A 16 -8.02 -3.06 8.75
CA ILE A 16 -7.67 -1.96 7.84
C ILE A 16 -6.28 -2.21 7.19
N GLN A 17 -5.30 -2.70 7.95
CA GLN A 17 -3.96 -2.96 7.43
C GLN A 17 -3.97 -4.05 6.36
N SER A 18 -4.65 -5.18 6.61
CA SER A 18 -4.72 -6.28 5.64
C SER A 18 -5.47 -5.87 4.38
N ARG A 19 -6.60 -5.16 4.50
CA ARG A 19 -7.35 -4.63 3.35
C ARG A 19 -6.49 -3.70 2.49
N TYR A 20 -5.72 -2.79 3.10
CA TYR A 20 -4.83 -1.89 2.37
C TYR A 20 -3.70 -2.62 1.66
N LEU A 21 -3.06 -3.60 2.33
CA LEU A 21 -1.99 -4.40 1.72
C LEU A 21 -2.50 -5.26 0.57
N ILE A 22 -3.66 -5.92 0.73
CA ILE A 22 -4.30 -6.70 -0.33
C ILE A 22 -4.64 -5.80 -1.52
N LEU A 23 -5.26 -4.64 -1.26
CA LEU A 23 -5.59 -3.68 -2.31
C LEU A 23 -4.34 -3.22 -3.07
N THR A 24 -3.24 -2.97 -2.34
CA THR A 24 -1.96 -2.59 -2.92
C THR A 24 -1.39 -3.70 -3.82
N VAL A 25 -1.40 -4.94 -3.37
CA VAL A 25 -0.93 -6.10 -4.15
C VAL A 25 -1.78 -6.29 -5.42
N ILE A 26 -3.12 -6.21 -5.29
CA ILE A 26 -4.03 -6.30 -6.43
C ILE A 26 -3.76 -5.17 -7.43
N SER A 27 -3.55 -3.94 -6.95
CA SER A 27 -3.25 -2.78 -7.79
C SER A 27 -1.92 -2.89 -8.53
N MET A 28 -0.98 -3.69 -8.04
CA MET A 28 0.27 -4.03 -8.75
C MET A 28 0.04 -5.15 -9.77
N LEU A 29 -0.67 -6.20 -9.38
CA LEU A 29 -0.82 -7.40 -10.19
C LEU A 29 -1.69 -7.17 -11.43
N ILE A 30 -2.85 -6.52 -11.29
CA ILE A 30 -3.79 -6.36 -12.41
C ILE A 30 -3.14 -5.62 -13.59
N PRO A 31 -2.55 -4.42 -13.41
CA PRO A 31 -1.95 -3.70 -14.54
C PRO A 31 -0.72 -4.42 -15.09
N THR A 32 0.06 -5.07 -14.22
CA THR A 32 1.25 -5.81 -14.65
C THR A 32 0.90 -6.99 -15.54
N LEU A 33 -0.12 -7.78 -15.16
CA LEU A 33 -0.60 -8.89 -15.97
C LEU A 33 -1.21 -8.41 -17.29
N LEU A 34 -1.98 -7.31 -17.24
CA LEU A 34 -2.58 -6.70 -18.43
C LEU A 34 -1.50 -6.22 -19.41
N VAL A 35 -0.54 -5.42 -18.95
CA VAL A 35 0.56 -4.90 -19.78
C VAL A 35 1.42 -6.04 -20.32
N SER A 36 1.75 -7.03 -19.47
CA SER A 36 2.52 -8.20 -19.91
C SER A 36 1.76 -8.98 -20.99
N GLY A 37 0.46 -9.23 -20.80
CA GLY A 37 -0.40 -9.88 -21.78
C GLY A 37 -0.46 -9.13 -23.10
N CYS A 38 -0.65 -7.80 -23.06
CA CYS A 38 -0.64 -6.96 -24.26
C CYS A 38 0.71 -7.01 -25.00
N LEU A 39 1.83 -6.97 -24.27
CA LEU A 39 3.16 -7.07 -24.86
C LEU A 39 3.37 -8.42 -25.53
N TYR A 40 3.04 -9.52 -24.85
CA TYR A 40 3.16 -10.87 -25.42
C TYR A 40 2.24 -11.08 -26.63
N TYR A 41 1.02 -10.55 -26.59
CA TYR A 41 0.10 -10.59 -27.73
C TYR A 41 0.63 -9.81 -28.93
N LEU A 42 1.19 -8.61 -28.70
CA LEU A 42 1.83 -7.81 -29.73
C LEU A 42 3.02 -8.56 -30.34
N ILE A 43 3.90 -9.13 -29.51
CA ILE A 43 5.04 -9.94 -29.96
C ILE A 43 4.56 -11.12 -30.81
N ALA A 44 3.53 -11.84 -30.36
CA ALA A 44 2.98 -12.98 -31.10
C ALA A 44 2.40 -12.54 -32.46
N THR A 45 1.72 -11.40 -32.51
CA THR A 45 1.15 -10.85 -33.76
C THR A 45 2.25 -10.41 -34.72
N LEU A 46 3.30 -9.74 -34.22
CA LEU A 46 4.47 -9.39 -35.02
C LEU A 46 5.13 -10.66 -35.58
N MET A 47 5.35 -11.68 -34.76
CA MET A 47 5.95 -12.94 -35.21
C MET A 47 5.09 -13.72 -36.20
N ALA A 48 3.76 -13.61 -36.10
CA ALA A 48 2.82 -14.22 -37.05
C ALA A 48 2.75 -13.45 -38.39
N GLN A 49 2.87 -12.12 -38.37
CA GLN A 49 2.96 -11.30 -39.58
C GLN A 49 4.31 -11.48 -40.30
N GLU A 50 5.38 -11.74 -39.54
CA GLU A 50 6.73 -12.05 -40.03
C GLU A 50 6.89 -13.46 -40.60
N LEU A 51 5.84 -14.31 -40.59
CA LEU A 51 5.85 -15.62 -41.27
C LEU A 51 5.94 -15.50 -42.81
N GLY A 52 5.94 -14.27 -43.35
CA GLY A 52 6.26 -13.93 -44.73
C GLY A 52 7.55 -13.13 -44.94
N LEU A 53 8.41 -12.95 -43.91
CA LEU A 53 9.62 -12.13 -43.95
C LEU A 53 10.91 -12.96 -43.78
N PRO A 54 12.06 -12.49 -44.32
CA PRO A 54 13.29 -13.28 -44.42
C PRO A 54 13.90 -13.62 -43.05
N GLU A 55 14.44 -14.84 -42.91
CA GLU A 55 14.99 -15.44 -41.66
C GLU A 55 15.91 -14.51 -40.83
N SER A 56 16.53 -13.53 -41.47
CA SER A 56 17.33 -12.47 -40.84
C SER A 56 16.62 -11.72 -39.70
N ILE A 57 15.30 -11.51 -39.76
CA ILE A 57 14.57 -10.75 -38.73
C ILE A 57 14.31 -11.63 -37.49
N TYR A 58 13.94 -12.89 -37.69
CA TYR A 58 13.70 -13.85 -36.60
C TYR A 58 14.92 -14.05 -35.69
N GLY A 59 16.12 -14.09 -36.28
CA GLY A 59 17.38 -14.23 -35.55
C GLY A 59 17.65 -13.10 -34.56
N HIS A 60 17.10 -11.90 -34.78
CA HIS A 60 17.29 -10.74 -33.91
C HIS A 60 16.20 -10.59 -32.83
N LEU A 61 14.99 -11.11 -33.03
CA LEU A 61 13.91 -10.98 -32.03
C LEU A 61 14.07 -11.92 -30.83
N ILE A 62 14.46 -13.18 -31.04
CA ILE A 62 14.67 -14.15 -29.96
C ILE A 62 15.62 -13.65 -28.85
N PRO A 63 16.81 -13.10 -29.14
CA PRO A 63 17.70 -12.59 -28.11
C PRO A 63 17.15 -11.33 -27.40
N VAL A 64 16.38 -10.49 -28.11
CA VAL A 64 15.70 -9.32 -27.51
C VAL A 64 14.63 -9.79 -26.52
N LEU A 65 13.83 -10.79 -26.88
CA LEU A 65 12.82 -11.39 -25.99
C LEU A 65 13.44 -12.01 -24.74
N LYS A 66 14.55 -12.75 -24.89
CA LYS A 66 15.30 -13.29 -23.74
C LYS A 66 15.78 -12.18 -22.81
N LYS A 67 16.33 -11.09 -23.34
CA LYS A 67 16.77 -9.94 -22.54
C LYS A 67 15.60 -9.29 -21.80
N ILE A 68 14.49 -9.03 -22.49
CA ILE A 68 13.26 -8.47 -21.90
C ILE A 68 12.77 -9.37 -20.75
N ASN A 69 12.73 -10.69 -20.95
CA ASN A 69 12.29 -11.63 -19.92
C ASN A 69 13.23 -11.66 -18.72
N VAL A 70 14.55 -11.58 -18.91
CA VAL A 70 15.50 -11.48 -17.80
C VAL A 70 15.30 -10.18 -17.03
N TYR A 71 15.12 -9.05 -17.72
CA TYR A 71 14.86 -7.77 -17.05
C TYR A 71 13.53 -7.76 -16.29
N LEU A 72 12.48 -8.35 -16.85
CA LEU A 72 11.20 -8.52 -16.15
C LEU A 72 11.36 -9.46 -14.94
N ALA A 73 12.03 -10.60 -15.11
CA ALA A 73 12.20 -11.59 -14.04
C ALA A 73 13.01 -11.06 -12.85
N VAL A 74 13.97 -10.15 -13.09
CA VAL A 74 14.80 -9.57 -12.02
C VAL A 74 14.23 -8.24 -11.52
N GLY A 75 13.80 -7.37 -12.44
CA GLY A 75 13.33 -6.02 -12.11
C GLY A 75 11.96 -6.00 -11.44
N LEU A 76 11.04 -6.86 -11.89
CA LEU A 76 9.67 -6.87 -11.36
C LEU A 76 9.62 -7.27 -9.89
N PRO A 77 10.28 -8.35 -9.42
CA PRO A 77 10.32 -8.68 -7.99
C PRO A 77 10.98 -7.59 -7.15
N LEU A 78 12.02 -6.94 -7.65
CA LEU A 78 12.72 -5.88 -6.93
C LEU A 78 11.82 -4.66 -6.71
N VAL A 79 11.13 -4.20 -7.76
CA VAL A 79 10.17 -3.10 -7.68
C VAL A 79 9.00 -3.49 -6.77
N PHE A 80 8.44 -4.69 -6.93
CA PHE A 80 7.32 -5.16 -6.12
C PHE A 80 7.68 -5.24 -4.64
N THR A 81 8.88 -5.73 -4.32
CA THR A 81 9.37 -5.81 -2.94
C THR A 81 9.54 -4.42 -2.35
N ALA A 82 10.12 -3.48 -3.10
CA ALA A 82 10.30 -2.10 -2.64
C ALA A 82 8.97 -1.41 -2.34
N ILE A 83 7.99 -1.52 -3.25
CA ILE A 83 6.68 -0.88 -3.04
C ILE A 83 5.91 -1.60 -1.94
N PHE A 84 5.95 -2.93 -1.86
CA PHE A 84 5.32 -3.69 -0.78
C PHE A 84 5.88 -3.27 0.59
N PHE A 85 7.20 -3.16 0.71
CA PHE A 85 7.85 -2.68 1.93
C PHE A 85 7.38 -1.27 2.31
N TYR A 86 7.30 -0.37 1.32
CA TYR A 86 6.81 0.99 1.54
C TYR A 86 5.33 1.02 1.96
N ALA A 87 4.48 0.17 1.36
CA ALA A 87 3.07 0.03 1.69
C ALA A 87 2.87 -0.48 3.14
N VAL A 88 3.69 -1.45 3.56
CA VAL A 88 3.72 -1.93 4.95
C VAL A 88 4.08 -0.79 5.91
N LEU A 89 5.11 0.00 5.58
CA LEU A 89 5.55 1.12 6.42
C LEU A 89 4.48 2.21 6.56
N ILE A 90 3.80 2.57 5.46
CA ILE A 90 2.67 3.50 5.48
C ILE A 90 1.52 2.95 6.32
N SER A 91 1.17 1.68 6.10
CA SER A 91 0.06 1.03 6.81
C SER A 91 0.29 1.04 8.33
N HIS A 92 1.51 0.75 8.78
CA HIS A 92 1.87 0.85 10.20
C HIS A 92 1.76 2.28 10.76
N ARG A 93 2.15 3.28 9.97
CA ARG A 93 2.04 4.68 10.38
C ARG A 93 0.57 5.13 10.53
N LEU A 94 -0.34 4.56 9.76
CA LEU A 94 -1.78 4.86 9.83
C LEU A 94 -2.52 4.07 10.92
N ALA A 95 -2.14 2.81 11.17
CA ALA A 95 -2.82 1.96 12.14
C ALA A 95 -2.77 2.52 13.58
N GLY A 96 -1.65 3.11 13.99
CA GLY A 96 -1.49 3.67 15.34
C GLY A 96 -2.41 4.86 15.65
N PRO A 97 -2.45 5.90 14.80
CA PRO A 97 -3.39 7.02 14.93
C PRO A 97 -4.85 6.59 14.92
N ILE A 98 -5.23 5.68 14.01
CA ILE A 98 -6.61 5.18 13.91
C ILE A 98 -7.02 4.43 15.19
N PHE A 99 -6.16 3.53 15.69
CA PHE A 99 -6.44 2.80 16.93
C PHE A 99 -6.59 3.72 18.16
N ARG A 100 -5.81 4.81 18.22
CA ARG A 100 -5.97 5.81 19.28
C ARG A 100 -7.27 6.58 19.14
N LEU A 101 -7.65 6.95 17.91
CA LEU A 101 -8.91 7.60 17.64
C LEU A 101 -10.10 6.73 18.05
N GLU A 102 -10.09 5.43 17.73
CA GLU A 102 -11.14 4.50 18.17
C GLU A 102 -11.29 4.51 19.70
N LYS A 103 -10.17 4.44 20.44
CA LYS A 103 -10.20 4.53 21.91
C LYS A 103 -10.71 5.86 22.45
N ASP A 104 -10.32 6.98 21.83
CA ASP A 104 -10.81 8.29 22.24
C ASP A 104 -12.32 8.40 21.98
N LEU A 105 -12.81 7.87 20.85
CA LEU A 105 -14.23 7.79 20.53
C LEU A 105 -15.00 6.89 21.51
N ASP A 106 -14.45 5.74 21.89
CA ASP A 106 -15.08 4.85 22.88
C ASP A 106 -15.28 5.55 24.23
N ARG A 107 -14.31 6.38 24.66
CA ARG A 107 -14.44 7.19 25.89
C ARG A 107 -15.52 8.26 25.76
N ILE A 108 -15.59 8.92 24.61
CA ILE A 108 -16.62 9.92 24.32
C ILE A 108 -18.00 9.27 24.33
N ILE A 109 -18.16 8.09 23.71
CA ILE A 109 -19.40 7.31 23.70
C ILE A 109 -19.78 6.87 25.12
N ALA A 110 -18.81 6.57 25.97
CA ALA A 110 -19.02 6.25 27.39
C ALA A 110 -19.39 7.47 28.26
N GLY A 111 -19.49 8.68 27.67
CA GLY A 111 -19.88 9.91 28.35
C GLY A 111 -18.73 10.77 28.87
N ASP A 112 -17.47 10.39 28.65
CA ASP A 112 -16.31 11.20 29.00
C ASP A 112 -16.06 12.29 27.95
N HIS A 113 -16.78 13.40 28.07
CA HIS A 113 -16.65 14.57 27.19
C HIS A 113 -15.45 15.46 27.56
N SER A 114 -14.69 15.11 28.61
CA SER A 114 -13.49 15.86 29.01
C SER A 114 -12.26 15.51 28.16
N VAL A 115 -12.32 14.40 27.40
CA VAL A 115 -11.25 13.96 26.51
C VAL A 115 -10.98 15.01 25.43
N ARG A 116 -9.72 15.18 25.10
CA ARG A 116 -9.31 15.90 23.89
C ARG A 116 -8.69 14.91 22.92
N VAL A 117 -9.05 15.00 21.65
CA VAL A 117 -8.48 14.20 20.58
C VAL A 117 -7.25 14.92 20.04
N HIS A 118 -6.13 14.21 19.94
CA HIS A 118 -4.87 14.76 19.44
C HIS A 118 -4.13 13.70 18.63
N PHE A 119 -3.61 14.09 17.48
CA PHE A 119 -2.73 13.24 16.67
C PHE A 119 -1.28 13.70 16.79
N ARG A 120 -0.33 12.84 16.39
CA ARG A 120 1.07 13.28 16.31
C ARG A 120 1.21 14.13 15.05
N THR A 121 2.08 15.15 15.07
CA THR A 121 2.31 16.07 13.92
C THR A 121 2.61 15.34 12.60
N LYS A 122 3.19 14.14 12.67
CA LYS A 122 3.49 13.32 11.50
C LYS A 122 2.25 12.66 10.87
N ASP A 123 1.11 12.62 11.55
CA ASP A 123 -0.05 11.87 11.10
C ASP A 123 -0.95 12.70 10.17
N ARG A 124 -0.74 14.03 10.08
CA ARG A 124 -1.50 14.99 9.24
C ARG A 124 -3.02 14.92 9.42
N LEU A 125 -3.49 14.48 10.60
CA LEU A 125 -4.90 14.37 10.96
C LEU A 125 -5.34 15.51 11.89
N ASP A 126 -4.56 16.57 12.00
CA ASP A 126 -4.79 17.67 12.97
C ASP A 126 -6.15 18.34 12.75
N THR A 127 -6.59 18.49 11.49
CA THR A 127 -7.91 19.03 11.15
C THR A 127 -9.04 18.13 11.66
N LEU A 128 -8.85 16.80 11.64
CA LEU A 128 -9.85 15.86 12.17
C LEU A 128 -9.94 15.96 13.69
N ALA A 129 -8.79 16.03 14.37
CA ALA A 129 -8.74 16.26 15.82
C ALA A 129 -9.42 17.58 16.21
N GLN A 130 -9.15 18.67 15.48
CA GLN A 130 -9.79 19.96 15.72
C GLN A 130 -11.32 19.88 15.58
N LYS A 131 -11.82 19.26 14.51
CA LYS A 131 -13.28 19.10 14.32
C LYS A 131 -13.91 18.25 15.42
N LEU A 132 -13.25 17.17 15.85
CA LEU A 132 -13.74 16.35 16.96
C LEU A 132 -13.78 17.13 18.27
N ASN A 133 -12.75 17.90 18.58
CA ASN A 133 -12.72 18.74 19.77
C ASN A 133 -13.81 19.82 19.75
N GLN A 134 -14.13 20.40 18.58
CA GLN A 134 -15.25 21.33 18.44
C GLN A 134 -16.61 20.66 18.71
N VAL A 135 -16.78 19.39 18.37
CA VAL A 135 -17.99 18.64 18.72
C VAL A 135 -18.07 18.47 20.23
N LEU A 136 -16.96 18.08 20.88
CA LEU A 136 -16.90 17.91 22.34
C LEU A 136 -17.17 19.22 23.10
N ASP A 137 -16.75 20.36 22.56
CA ASP A 137 -17.03 21.68 23.14
C ASP A 137 -18.52 22.04 23.13
N LYS A 138 -19.29 21.47 22.21
CA LYS A 138 -20.75 21.70 22.10
C LYS A 138 -21.56 20.72 22.93
N LEU A 139 -20.95 19.64 23.42
CA LEU A 139 -21.63 18.70 24.29
C LEU A 139 -21.63 19.22 25.73
N PRO A 140 -22.70 18.97 26.50
CA PRO A 140 -22.70 19.26 27.92
C PRO A 140 -21.53 18.52 28.58
N LYS A 141 -20.76 19.22 29.41
CA LYS A 141 -19.73 18.56 30.22
C LYS A 141 -20.45 17.61 31.19
N ALA A 142 -20.15 16.32 31.10
CA ALA A 142 -20.56 15.31 32.07
C ALA A 142 -19.76 15.49 33.37
#